data_AF-A0A6I6CZT8-F1
#
_entry.id   AF-A0A6I6CZT8-F1
#
_cell.length_a   1.000
_cell.length_b   1.000
_cell.length_c   1.000
_cell.angle_alpha   90.00
_cell.angle_beta   90.00
_cell.angle_gamma   90.00
#
_symmetry.space_group_name_H-M   'P 1'
#
loop_
_entity.id
_entity.type
_entity.pdbx_description
1 polymer ?
#
loop_
_entity_poly.entity_id
_entity_poly.type
_entity_poly.pdbx_seq_one_letter_code
_entity_poly.pdbx_strand_id
1 'polypeptide(L)'
;MTEEKRPGEVLEEHLKNWQDIGSRMQTVALPALKKQLELERLMGPNLLGLQKSFRRSFEPILSMQNEWRSRVASIEASQKAMSDVGLLAERVNTIRQSLFQNFTPAFTELQRTFRELPLKTREALMVLGNHGWYLDFDMLPSFLGELKNALEEGDSVAAEVILCQHFEERLSAIEASTADRFPARSQIVRAAFSAHRRHEYELSIPVLLAQSDGICKEVIGEHFFMKKDKKPRTALYVEQIASETYRAALLSPLAQSLPISASEKERRADFSGLNRHTVLHGESVDYGTKENSLRAISLINYVAHVLDFERDKKLAI
;
A
#
# COMPACT_ATOMS: atom_id res chain seq x y z
N MET A 1 55.57 -12.69 -19.71
CA MET A 1 54.81 -13.63 -20.56
C MET A 1 53.45 -13.81 -19.92
N THR A 2 52.46 -13.07 -20.41
CA THR A 2 51.05 -13.29 -20.10
C THR A 2 50.55 -14.39 -21.01
N GLU A 3 50.16 -15.55 -20.46
CA GLU A 3 49.51 -16.62 -21.22
C GLU A 3 48.21 -16.08 -21.83
N GLU A 4 48.14 -16.06 -23.16
CA GLU A 4 46.89 -15.81 -23.89
C GLU A 4 45.94 -17.00 -23.63
N LYS A 5 44.88 -16.75 -22.87
CA LYS A 5 43.81 -17.73 -22.62
C LYS A 5 43.24 -18.22 -23.94
N ARG A 6 43.02 -19.54 -24.07
CA ARG A 6 42.48 -20.12 -25.30
C ARG A 6 41.05 -19.61 -25.53
N PRO A 7 40.62 -19.39 -26.79
CA PRO A 7 39.29 -18.84 -27.10
C PRO A 7 38.12 -19.59 -26.45
N GLY A 8 38.25 -20.91 -26.26
CA GLY A 8 37.27 -21.74 -25.55
C GLY A 8 37.19 -21.49 -24.05
N GLU A 9 38.32 -21.22 -23.38
CA GLU A 9 38.39 -20.93 -21.95
C GLU A 9 37.75 -19.55 -21.64
N VAL A 10 37.94 -18.58 -22.55
CA VAL A 10 37.29 -17.27 -22.50
C VAL A 10 35.77 -17.41 -22.65
N LEU A 11 35.30 -18.27 -23.57
CA LEU A 11 33.88 -18.52 -23.78
C LEU A 11 33.22 -19.21 -22.58
N GLU A 12 33.89 -20.20 -21.97
CA GLU A 12 33.43 -20.88 -20.76
C GLU A 12 33.38 -19.96 -19.54
N GLU A 13 34.41 -19.12 -19.34
CA GLU A 13 34.42 -18.13 -18.27
C GLU A 13 33.28 -17.12 -18.43
N HIS A 14 33.01 -16.69 -19.67
CA HIS A 14 31.86 -15.84 -19.99
C HIS A 14 30.52 -16.54 -19.72
N LEU A 15 30.35 -17.80 -20.12
CA LEU A 15 29.12 -18.59 -19.88
C LEU A 15 28.86 -18.79 -18.38
N LYS A 16 29.91 -19.07 -17.61
CA LYS A 16 29.82 -19.29 -16.15
C LYS A 16 29.43 -18.00 -15.42
N ASN A 17 30.02 -16.88 -15.82
CA ASN A 17 29.67 -15.56 -15.28
C ASN A 17 28.25 -15.12 -15.71
N TRP A 18 27.80 -15.55 -16.90
CA TRP A 18 26.42 -15.39 -17.38
C TRP A 18 25.41 -16.17 -16.55
N GLN A 19 25.74 -17.41 -16.19
CA GLN A 19 24.93 -18.19 -15.26
C GLN A 19 24.86 -17.52 -13.88
N ASP A 20 25.93 -16.87 -13.42
CA ASP A 20 25.96 -16.15 -12.15
C ASP A 20 25.13 -14.86 -12.17
N ILE A 21 25.08 -14.16 -13.31
CA ILE A 21 24.20 -13.00 -13.49
C ILE A 21 22.72 -13.43 -13.57
N GLY A 22 22.44 -14.50 -14.33
CA GLY A 22 21.09 -15.06 -14.45
C GLY A 22 20.57 -15.61 -13.12
N SER A 23 21.44 -16.26 -12.33
CA SER A 23 21.10 -16.73 -10.99
C SER A 23 20.88 -15.55 -10.06
N ARG A 24 21.77 -14.55 -9.98
CA ARG A 24 21.55 -13.32 -9.18
C ARG A 24 20.26 -12.60 -9.57
N MET A 25 19.95 -12.50 -10.86
CA MET A 25 18.68 -11.94 -11.30
C MET A 25 17.50 -12.77 -10.83
N GLN A 26 17.53 -14.10 -10.91
CA GLN A 26 16.49 -14.94 -10.32
C GLN A 26 16.40 -14.74 -8.80
N THR A 27 17.52 -14.67 -8.07
CA THR A 27 17.50 -14.53 -6.62
C THR A 27 16.96 -13.17 -6.18
N VAL A 28 17.12 -12.11 -6.98
CA VAL A 28 16.69 -10.75 -6.58
C VAL A 28 15.37 -10.33 -7.24
N ALA A 29 15.10 -10.71 -8.49
CA ALA A 29 13.87 -10.35 -9.20
C ALA A 29 12.68 -11.21 -8.78
N LEU A 30 12.89 -12.49 -8.47
CA LEU A 30 11.80 -13.39 -8.09
C LEU A 30 11.14 -12.99 -6.75
N PRO A 31 11.88 -12.57 -5.70
CA PRO A 31 11.25 -12.00 -4.50
C PRO A 31 10.51 -10.69 -4.77
N ALA A 32 11.03 -9.83 -5.64
CA ALA A 32 10.36 -8.57 -6.01
C ALA A 32 9.06 -8.83 -6.77
N LEU A 33 9.07 -9.77 -7.73
CA LEU A 33 7.89 -10.23 -8.48
C LEU A 33 6.87 -10.95 -7.58
N LYS A 34 7.33 -11.76 -6.61
CA LYS A 34 6.45 -12.38 -5.61
C LYS A 34 5.78 -11.33 -4.73
N LYS A 35 6.55 -10.35 -4.22
CA LYS A 35 6.01 -9.21 -3.48
C LYS A 35 5.07 -8.39 -4.34
N GLN A 36 5.35 -8.21 -5.62
CA GLN A 36 4.46 -7.55 -6.59
C GLN A 36 3.13 -8.28 -6.71
N LEU A 37 3.15 -9.60 -6.88
CA LEU A 37 1.95 -10.43 -7.01
C LEU A 37 1.14 -10.45 -5.70
N GLU A 38 1.81 -10.46 -4.56
CA GLU A 38 1.18 -10.28 -3.24
C GLU A 38 0.54 -8.90 -3.11
N LEU A 39 1.22 -7.83 -3.54
CA LEU A 39 0.70 -6.47 -3.57
C LEU A 39 -0.51 -6.32 -4.50
N GLU A 40 -0.46 -6.89 -5.71
CA GLU A 40 -1.59 -6.89 -6.65
C GLU A 40 -2.79 -7.66 -6.08
N ARG A 41 -2.53 -8.79 -5.42
CA ARG A 41 -3.56 -9.53 -4.69
C ARG A 41 -4.12 -8.73 -3.51
N LEU A 42 -3.25 -7.99 -2.81
CA LEU A 42 -3.59 -7.06 -1.72
C LEU A 42 -4.26 -5.76 -2.20
N MET A 43 -4.36 -5.53 -3.51
CA MET A 43 -5.09 -4.38 -4.04
C MET A 43 -6.45 -4.83 -4.63
N GLY A 44 -6.64 -6.12 -4.91
CA GLY A 44 -7.88 -6.63 -5.48
C GLY A 44 -8.24 -6.01 -6.83
N PRO A 45 -9.33 -6.46 -7.48
CA PRO A 45 -9.75 -5.93 -8.78
C PRO A 45 -10.33 -4.51 -8.71
N ASN A 46 -10.73 -4.06 -7.51
CA ASN A 46 -11.43 -2.79 -7.33
C ASN A 46 -10.49 -1.57 -7.24
N LEU A 47 -9.18 -1.78 -7.03
CA LEU A 47 -8.18 -0.71 -6.92
C LEU A 47 -7.42 -0.51 -8.24
N LEU A 48 -8.17 -0.42 -9.33
CA LEU A 48 -7.68 -0.36 -10.71
C LEU A 48 -6.66 0.76 -10.95
N GLY A 49 -6.78 1.90 -10.25
CA GLY A 49 -5.87 3.04 -10.37
C GLY A 49 -4.47 2.75 -9.83
N LEU A 50 -4.38 2.27 -8.59
CA LEU A 50 -3.12 1.83 -7.98
C LEU A 50 -2.55 0.63 -8.72
N GLN A 51 -3.38 -0.34 -9.10
CA GLN A 51 -2.95 -1.51 -9.87
C GLN A 51 -2.34 -1.11 -11.24
N LYS A 52 -2.92 -0.14 -11.96
CA LYS A 52 -2.38 0.36 -13.24
C LYS A 52 -1.06 1.12 -13.06
N SER A 53 -0.98 2.00 -12.07
CA SER A 53 0.25 2.76 -11.80
C SER A 53 1.38 1.82 -11.39
N PHE A 54 1.06 0.85 -10.54
CA PHE A 54 2.00 -0.16 -10.08
C PHE A 54 2.45 -1.07 -11.23
N ARG A 55 1.53 -1.59 -12.04
CA ARG A 55 1.84 -2.38 -13.24
C ARG A 55 2.75 -1.62 -14.20
N ARG A 56 2.50 -0.33 -14.43
CA ARG A 56 3.37 0.54 -15.25
C ARG A 56 4.79 0.66 -14.70
N SER A 57 4.97 0.71 -13.38
CA SER A 57 6.31 0.75 -12.77
C SER A 57 7.11 -0.53 -13.00
N PHE A 58 6.45 -1.66 -13.26
CA PHE A 58 7.08 -2.96 -13.54
C PHE A 58 7.06 -3.38 -15.01
N GLU A 59 6.28 -2.71 -15.84
CA GLU A 59 6.22 -2.93 -17.29
C GLU A 59 7.62 -2.96 -17.93
N PRO A 60 8.58 -2.07 -17.57
CA PRO A 60 9.94 -2.10 -18.11
C PRO A 60 10.70 -3.38 -17.74
N ILE A 61 10.38 -4.04 -16.62
CA ILE A 61 11.07 -5.26 -16.17
C ILE A 61 10.44 -6.48 -16.82
N LEU A 62 9.11 -6.50 -16.92
CA LEU A 62 8.37 -7.58 -17.57
C LEU A 62 8.68 -7.63 -19.07
N SER A 63 8.73 -6.47 -19.74
CA SER A 63 9.13 -6.38 -21.14
C SER A 63 10.59 -6.82 -21.33
N MET A 64 11.47 -6.42 -20.42
CA MET A 64 12.90 -6.74 -20.46
C MET A 64 13.20 -8.20 -20.08
N GLN A 65 12.35 -8.86 -19.29
CA GLN A 65 12.41 -10.31 -19.04
C GLN A 65 12.10 -11.12 -20.31
N ASN A 66 11.08 -10.70 -21.07
CA ASN A 66 10.70 -11.36 -22.32
C ASN A 66 11.76 -11.12 -23.40
N GLU A 67 12.30 -9.90 -23.48
CA GLU A 67 13.40 -9.56 -24.38
C GLU A 67 14.68 -10.33 -24.02
N TRP A 68 14.96 -10.51 -22.73
CA TRP A 68 16.06 -11.37 -22.27
C TRP A 68 15.88 -12.83 -22.70
N ARG A 69 14.69 -13.42 -22.48
CA ARG A 69 14.41 -14.80 -22.89
C ARG A 69 14.60 -15.01 -24.39
N SER A 70 14.15 -14.06 -25.21
CA SER A 70 14.30 -14.16 -26.67
C SER A 70 15.75 -14.01 -27.12
N ARG A 71 16.51 -13.09 -26.52
CA ARG A 71 17.94 -12.89 -26.81
C ARG A 71 18.77 -14.10 -26.37
N VAL A 72 18.50 -14.70 -25.22
CA VAL A 72 19.17 -15.94 -24.77
C VAL A 72 18.86 -17.10 -25.70
N ALA A 73 17.59 -17.31 -26.06
CA ALA A 73 17.21 -18.34 -27.01
C ALA A 73 17.88 -18.15 -28.38
N SER A 74 18.08 -16.89 -28.81
CA SER A 74 18.81 -16.58 -30.06
C SER A 74 20.30 -16.92 -30.00
N ILE A 75 20.93 -16.81 -28.82
CA ILE A 75 22.33 -17.20 -28.61
C ILE A 75 22.45 -18.72 -28.63
N GLU A 76 21.60 -19.44 -27.92
CA GLU A 76 21.60 -20.92 -27.93
C GLU A 76 21.35 -21.48 -29.34
N ALA A 77 20.44 -20.86 -30.09
CA ALA A 77 20.20 -21.18 -31.49
C ALA A 77 21.42 -20.86 -32.39
N SER A 78 22.11 -19.74 -32.15
CA SER A 78 23.32 -19.34 -32.88
C SER A 78 24.52 -20.23 -32.54
N GLN A 79 24.65 -20.68 -31.28
CA GLN A 79 25.66 -21.62 -30.82
C GLN A 79 25.54 -22.98 -31.52
N LYS A 80 24.30 -23.41 -31.80
CA LYS A 80 24.03 -24.62 -32.58
C LYS A 80 24.32 -24.45 -34.08
N ALA A 81 24.37 -23.23 -34.58
CA ALA A 81 24.47 -22.92 -36.01
C ALA A 81 25.84 -22.38 -36.45
N MET A 82 26.71 -21.94 -35.53
CA MET A 82 27.99 -21.30 -35.85
C MET A 82 29.19 -22.11 -35.35
N SER A 83 30.20 -22.27 -36.19
CA SER A 83 31.49 -22.89 -35.87
C SER A 83 32.58 -21.89 -35.44
N ASP A 84 32.33 -20.59 -35.57
CA ASP A 84 33.32 -19.54 -35.29
C ASP A 84 33.13 -18.93 -33.90
N VAL A 85 34.07 -19.25 -33.02
CA VAL A 85 34.09 -18.88 -31.59
C VAL A 85 34.27 -17.37 -31.40
N GLY A 86 34.93 -16.67 -32.34
CA GLY A 86 35.20 -15.24 -32.24
C GLY A 86 33.96 -14.37 -32.39
N LEU A 87 33.12 -14.65 -33.40
CA LEU A 87 31.85 -13.97 -33.63
C LEU A 87 30.83 -14.22 -32.51
N LEU A 88 30.83 -15.43 -31.94
CA LEU A 88 30.01 -15.76 -30.77
C LEU A 88 30.46 -14.94 -29.54
N ALA A 89 31.76 -14.83 -29.31
CA ALA A 89 32.31 -14.08 -28.19
C ALA A 89 31.95 -12.58 -28.27
N GLU A 90 32.06 -11.98 -29.46
CA GLU A 90 31.74 -10.57 -29.67
C GLU A 90 30.25 -10.28 -29.41
N ARG A 91 29.37 -11.15 -29.93
CA ARG A 91 27.90 -11.04 -29.76
C ARG A 91 27.47 -11.20 -28.30
N VAL A 92 28.09 -12.14 -27.58
CA VAL A 92 27.90 -12.32 -26.13
C VAL A 92 28.38 -11.08 -25.36
N ASN A 93 29.45 -10.43 -25.81
CA ASN A 93 30.03 -9.27 -25.14
C ASN A 93 29.18 -8.00 -25.34
N THR A 94 28.61 -7.79 -26.53
CA THR A 94 27.67 -6.68 -26.78
C THR A 94 26.40 -6.81 -25.93
N ILE A 95 25.86 -8.02 -25.84
CA ILE A 95 24.68 -8.29 -25.01
C ILE A 95 25.03 -8.09 -23.53
N ARG A 96 26.20 -8.55 -23.08
CA ARG A 96 26.73 -8.29 -21.73
C ARG A 96 26.82 -6.81 -21.40
N GLN A 97 27.41 -5.99 -22.27
CA GLN A 97 27.54 -4.54 -22.04
C GLN A 97 26.18 -3.86 -21.92
N SER A 98 25.23 -4.20 -22.82
CA SER A 98 23.88 -3.65 -22.77
C SER A 98 23.14 -4.00 -21.47
N LEU A 99 23.37 -5.20 -20.94
CA LEU A 99 22.78 -5.66 -19.67
C LEU A 99 23.39 -4.91 -18.47
N PHE A 100 24.71 -4.79 -18.38
CA PHE A 100 25.34 -4.13 -17.23
C PHE A 100 25.06 -2.62 -17.16
N GLN A 101 25.02 -1.95 -18.31
CA GLN A 101 24.86 -0.49 -18.33
C GLN A 101 23.42 -0.05 -18.04
N ASN A 102 22.41 -0.79 -18.51
CA ASN A 102 21.02 -0.34 -18.42
C ASN A 102 20.19 -1.12 -17.38
N PHE A 103 20.48 -2.40 -17.15
CA PHE A 103 19.63 -3.25 -16.32
C PHE A 103 19.96 -3.14 -14.83
N THR A 104 21.25 -3.23 -14.47
CA THR A 104 21.69 -3.25 -13.07
C THR A 104 21.30 -1.98 -12.31
N PRO A 105 21.48 -0.75 -12.85
CA PRO A 105 21.13 0.48 -12.12
C PRO A 105 19.61 0.63 -11.94
N ALA A 106 18.82 0.41 -13.00
CA ALA A 106 17.35 0.50 -12.95
C ALA A 106 16.75 -0.48 -11.93
N PHE A 107 17.29 -1.69 -11.88
CA PHE A 107 16.88 -2.72 -10.94
C PHE A 107 17.32 -2.43 -9.50
N THR A 108 18.52 -1.87 -9.32
CA THR A 108 19.00 -1.44 -8.00
C THR A 108 18.13 -0.31 -7.43
N GLU A 109 17.76 0.66 -8.28
CA GLU A 109 16.89 1.77 -7.89
C GLU A 109 15.46 1.32 -7.55
N LEU A 110 14.92 0.36 -8.29
CA LEU A 110 13.65 -0.26 -7.96
C LEU A 110 13.73 -1.01 -6.63
N GLN A 111 14.78 -1.80 -6.41
CA GLN A 111 14.97 -2.54 -5.15
C GLN A 111 15.06 -1.58 -3.96
N ARG A 112 15.74 -0.44 -4.13
CA ARG A 112 15.79 0.63 -3.13
C ARG A 112 14.40 1.18 -2.84
N THR A 113 13.64 1.51 -3.89
CA THR A 113 12.26 2.00 -3.78
C THR A 113 11.37 1.00 -3.02
N PHE A 114 11.47 -0.30 -3.29
CA PHE A 114 10.72 -1.33 -2.58
C PHE A 114 11.09 -1.49 -1.11
N ARG A 115 12.35 -1.27 -0.75
CA ARG A 115 12.79 -1.31 0.64
C ARG A 115 12.30 -0.08 1.41
N GLU A 116 12.26 1.07 0.77
CA GLU A 116 11.82 2.33 1.39
C GLU A 116 10.29 2.47 1.44
N LEU A 117 9.55 1.80 0.56
CA LEU A 117 8.10 1.94 0.42
C LEU A 117 7.32 1.71 1.73
N PRO A 118 7.56 0.65 2.52
CA PRO A 118 6.81 0.42 3.76
C PRO A 118 6.99 1.57 4.78
N LEU A 119 8.20 2.10 4.91
CA LEU A 119 8.49 3.20 5.84
C LEU A 119 7.79 4.48 5.41
N LYS A 120 7.94 4.88 4.13
CA LYS A 120 7.30 6.08 3.59
C LYS A 120 5.77 6.00 3.65
N THR A 121 5.19 4.83 3.32
CA THR A 121 3.75 4.61 3.45
C THR A 121 3.31 4.74 4.90
N ARG A 122 4.02 4.09 5.83
CA ARG A 122 3.70 4.21 7.26
C ARG A 122 3.73 5.66 7.72
N GLU A 123 4.78 6.41 7.40
CA GLU A 123 4.90 7.82 7.78
C GLU A 123 3.72 8.65 7.24
N ALA A 124 3.39 8.52 5.96
CA ALA A 124 2.26 9.22 5.35
C ALA A 124 0.91 8.88 6.02
N LEU A 125 0.67 7.59 6.29
CA LEU A 125 -0.56 7.15 6.96
C LEU A 125 -0.64 7.62 8.41
N MET A 126 0.49 7.73 9.10
CA MET A 126 0.55 8.30 10.44
C MET A 126 0.28 9.80 10.45
N VAL A 127 0.76 10.54 9.45
CA VAL A 127 0.42 11.96 9.27
C VAL A 127 -1.09 12.10 9.09
N LEU A 128 -1.68 11.38 8.13
CA LEU A 128 -3.14 11.38 7.91
C LEU A 128 -3.92 11.06 9.20
N GLY A 129 -3.55 9.97 9.88
CA GLY A 129 -4.23 9.53 11.09
C GLY A 129 -4.14 10.53 12.25
N ASN A 130 -3.02 11.27 12.36
CA ASN A 130 -2.88 12.34 13.34
C ASN A 130 -3.78 13.55 13.05
N HIS A 131 -4.16 13.76 11.79
CA HIS A 131 -5.16 14.75 11.39
C HIS A 131 -6.60 14.20 11.38
N GLY A 132 -6.79 12.94 11.78
CA GLY A 132 -8.11 12.29 11.84
C GLY A 132 -8.59 11.72 10.51
N TRP A 133 -7.75 11.71 9.49
CA TRP A 133 -8.04 11.17 8.16
C TRP A 133 -7.42 9.79 7.96
N TYR A 134 -8.02 9.00 7.08
CA TYR A 134 -7.56 7.65 6.79
C TYR A 134 -7.44 7.41 5.29
N LEU A 135 -6.58 6.45 4.93
CA LEU A 135 -6.34 6.09 3.54
C LEU A 135 -7.62 5.62 2.86
N ASP A 136 -7.89 6.18 1.69
CA ASP A 136 -8.80 5.61 0.72
C ASP A 136 -7.97 5.08 -0.44
N PHE A 137 -8.16 3.81 -0.76
CA PHE A 137 -7.33 3.11 -1.73
C PHE A 137 -7.62 3.54 -3.18
N ASP A 138 -8.72 4.27 -3.41
CA ASP A 138 -9.03 4.88 -4.70
C ASP A 138 -8.62 6.36 -4.77
N MET A 139 -7.83 6.86 -3.83
CA MET A 139 -7.16 8.16 -3.98
C MET A 139 -6.34 8.16 -5.28
N LEU A 140 -6.62 9.12 -6.17
CA LEU A 140 -5.91 9.23 -7.44
C LEU A 140 -4.43 9.60 -7.21
N PRO A 141 -3.50 9.17 -8.08
CA PRO A 141 -2.10 9.57 -7.95
C PRO A 141 -1.86 11.10 -7.96
N SER A 142 -2.69 11.86 -8.68
CA SER A 142 -2.67 13.33 -8.66
C SER A 142 -3.04 13.89 -7.28
N PHE A 143 -4.05 13.30 -6.64
CA PHE A 143 -4.48 13.64 -5.28
C PHE A 143 -3.34 13.43 -4.26
N LEU A 144 -2.57 12.34 -4.41
CA LEU A 144 -1.41 12.08 -3.54
C LEU A 144 -0.30 13.13 -3.71
N GLY A 145 -0.12 13.67 -4.92
CA GLY A 145 0.83 14.74 -5.19
C GLY A 145 0.41 16.08 -4.59
N GLU A 146 -0.86 16.45 -4.74
CA GLU A 146 -1.43 17.68 -4.17
C GLU A 146 -1.45 17.65 -2.64
N LEU A 147 -1.87 16.52 -2.06
CA LEU A 147 -1.84 16.29 -0.62
C LEU A 147 -0.41 16.36 -0.08
N LYS A 148 0.56 15.76 -0.78
CA LYS A 148 1.98 15.83 -0.40
C LYS A 148 2.48 17.27 -0.38
N ASN A 149 2.20 18.05 -1.43
CA ASN A 149 2.64 19.44 -1.51
C ASN A 149 2.00 20.29 -0.40
N ALA A 150 0.70 20.16 -0.17
CA ALA A 150 -0.01 20.88 0.90
C ALA A 150 0.55 20.55 2.30
N LEU A 151 0.89 19.27 2.54
CA LEU A 151 1.52 18.83 3.80
C LEU A 151 2.97 19.32 3.93
N GLU A 152 3.75 19.35 2.84
CA GLU A 152 5.14 19.83 2.82
C GLU A 152 5.24 21.36 2.99
N GLU A 153 4.26 22.11 2.47
CA GLU A 153 4.15 23.56 2.61
C GLU A 153 3.57 24.00 3.97
N GLY A 154 3.13 23.04 4.80
CA GLY A 154 2.50 23.31 6.09
C GLY A 154 1.09 23.89 5.98
N ASP A 155 0.49 23.88 4.80
CA ASP A 155 -0.88 24.36 4.56
C ASP A 155 -1.90 23.25 4.91
N SER A 156 -2.08 23.07 6.21
CA SER A 156 -3.06 22.12 6.75
C SER A 156 -4.50 22.41 6.31
N VAL A 157 -4.82 23.66 5.93
CA VAL A 157 -6.17 24.05 5.50
C VAL A 157 -6.41 23.59 4.07
N ALA A 158 -5.47 23.81 3.16
CA ALA A 158 -5.57 23.32 1.79
C ALA A 158 -5.69 21.77 1.75
N ALA A 159 -4.89 21.08 2.56
CA ALA A 159 -4.98 19.62 2.68
C ALA A 159 -6.37 19.15 3.16
N GLU A 160 -6.95 19.84 4.15
CA GLU A 160 -8.28 19.52 4.68
C GLU A 160 -9.37 19.69 3.64
N VAL A 161 -9.32 20.76 2.85
CA VAL A 161 -10.29 21.03 1.76
C VAL A 161 -10.23 19.93 0.70
N ILE A 162 -9.03 19.55 0.28
CA ILE A 162 -8.79 18.47 -0.69
C ILE A 162 -9.36 17.14 -0.18
N LEU A 163 -9.07 16.79 1.07
CA LEU A 163 -9.59 15.57 1.71
C LEU A 163 -11.12 15.58 1.83
N CYS A 164 -11.70 16.69 2.27
CA CYS A 164 -13.14 16.84 2.37
C CYS A 164 -13.82 16.65 1.01
N GLN A 165 -13.29 17.29 -0.04
CA GLN A 165 -13.84 17.15 -1.39
C GLN A 165 -13.78 15.70 -1.89
N HIS A 166 -12.63 15.03 -1.73
CA HIS A 166 -12.46 13.64 -2.14
C HIS A 166 -13.47 12.70 -1.48
N PHE A 167 -13.63 12.81 -0.15
CA PHE A 167 -14.57 11.94 0.56
C PHE A 167 -16.03 12.27 0.29
N GLU A 168 -16.35 13.54 0.03
CA GLU A 168 -17.69 13.96 -0.39
C GLU A 168 -18.06 13.33 -1.75
N GLU A 169 -17.17 13.44 -2.74
CA GLU A 169 -17.38 12.90 -4.09
C GLU A 169 -17.53 11.37 -4.08
N ARG A 170 -16.93 10.71 -3.09
CA ARG A 170 -16.94 9.25 -2.96
C ARG A 170 -17.97 8.68 -1.99
N LEU A 171 -18.81 9.52 -1.37
CA LEU A 171 -19.82 9.10 -0.39
C LEU A 171 -20.60 7.85 -0.82
N SER A 172 -21.21 7.88 -2.00
CA SER A 172 -22.05 6.78 -2.51
C SER A 172 -21.25 5.51 -2.78
N ALA A 173 -20.02 5.65 -3.28
CA ALA A 173 -19.15 4.51 -3.57
C ALA A 173 -18.68 3.83 -2.28
N ILE A 174 -18.30 4.64 -1.27
CA ILE A 174 -17.88 4.15 0.05
C ILE A 174 -19.06 3.45 0.75
N GLU A 175 -20.25 4.05 0.73
CA GLU A 175 -21.45 3.46 1.32
C GLU A 175 -21.75 2.08 0.70
N ALA A 176 -21.80 1.99 -0.62
CA ALA A 176 -22.07 0.76 -1.34
C ALA A 176 -21.02 -0.30 -1.01
N SER A 177 -19.73 0.04 -1.16
CA SER A 177 -18.60 -0.85 -0.85
C SER A 177 -18.65 -1.36 0.59
N THR A 178 -18.90 -0.49 1.56
CA THR A 178 -18.96 -0.87 2.98
C THR A 178 -20.17 -1.76 3.27
N ALA A 179 -21.35 -1.43 2.73
CA ALA A 179 -22.57 -2.20 2.92
C ALA A 179 -22.48 -3.60 2.27
N ASP A 180 -21.86 -3.70 1.10
CA ASP A 180 -21.66 -4.97 0.39
C ASP A 180 -20.61 -5.85 1.09
N ARG A 181 -19.57 -5.23 1.67
CA ARG A 181 -18.55 -5.95 2.45
C ARG A 181 -19.09 -6.48 3.78
N PHE A 182 -20.03 -5.76 4.40
CA PHE A 182 -20.60 -6.11 5.70
C PHE A 182 -22.15 -6.14 5.67
N PRO A 183 -22.77 -7.16 5.05
CA PRO A 183 -24.22 -7.20 4.86
C PRO A 183 -25.02 -7.14 6.18
N ALA A 184 -24.52 -7.76 7.24
CA ALA A 184 -25.15 -7.70 8.57
C ALA A 184 -25.20 -6.29 9.16
N ARG A 185 -24.34 -5.38 8.69
CA ARG A 185 -24.25 -3.98 9.13
C ARG A 185 -24.87 -3.01 8.13
N SER A 186 -25.29 -3.48 6.95
CA SER A 186 -25.65 -2.61 5.83
C SER A 186 -26.75 -1.61 6.17
N GLN A 187 -27.75 -2.02 6.95
CA GLN A 187 -28.84 -1.14 7.35
C GLN A 187 -28.34 0.02 8.22
N ILE A 188 -27.47 -0.26 9.19
CA ILE A 188 -26.93 0.75 10.11
C ILE A 188 -25.98 1.68 9.36
N VAL A 189 -25.12 1.13 8.51
CA VAL A 189 -24.20 1.92 7.66
C VAL A 189 -24.99 2.86 6.76
N ARG A 190 -25.96 2.36 5.98
CA ARG A 190 -26.79 3.19 5.09
C ARG A 190 -27.56 4.27 5.84
N ALA A 191 -28.05 3.98 7.05
CA ALA A 191 -28.69 4.98 7.90
C ALA A 191 -27.72 6.12 8.29
N ALA A 192 -26.49 5.79 8.68
CA ALA A 192 -25.48 6.79 9.03
C ALA A 192 -25.08 7.67 7.83
N PHE A 193 -24.84 7.08 6.66
CA PHE A 193 -24.56 7.84 5.43
C PHE A 193 -25.75 8.71 5.01
N SER A 194 -26.99 8.24 5.24
CA SER A 194 -28.18 9.04 4.97
C SER A 194 -28.30 10.22 5.94
N ALA A 195 -27.93 10.04 7.21
CA ALA A 195 -27.87 11.15 8.18
C ALA A 195 -26.82 12.19 7.75
N HIS A 196 -25.63 11.75 7.32
CA HIS A 196 -24.62 12.65 6.76
C HIS A 196 -25.18 13.50 5.59
N ARG A 197 -25.85 12.85 4.63
CA ARG A 197 -26.47 13.56 3.48
C ARG A 197 -27.57 14.53 3.87
N ARG A 198 -28.27 14.30 5.00
CA ARG A 198 -29.25 15.23 5.57
C ARG A 198 -28.63 16.30 6.48
N HIS A 199 -27.31 16.35 6.57
CA HIS A 199 -26.55 17.22 7.47
C HIS A 199 -26.83 16.95 8.97
N GLU A 200 -27.33 15.77 9.30
CA GLU A 200 -27.52 15.29 10.67
C GLU A 200 -26.22 14.65 11.17
N TYR A 201 -25.15 15.45 11.26
CA TYR A 201 -23.80 14.96 11.56
C TYR A 201 -23.69 14.36 12.96
N GLU A 202 -24.44 14.90 13.92
CA GLU A 202 -24.55 14.43 15.30
C GLU A 202 -25.12 13.01 15.38
N LEU A 203 -25.93 12.59 14.39
CA LEU A 203 -26.45 11.24 14.28
C LEU A 203 -25.51 10.34 13.48
N SER A 204 -24.89 10.88 12.42
CA SER A 204 -23.96 10.17 11.55
C SER A 204 -22.69 9.73 12.29
N ILE A 205 -22.00 10.68 12.95
CA ILE A 205 -20.66 10.49 13.51
C ILE A 205 -20.63 9.36 14.56
N PRO A 206 -21.48 9.35 15.60
CA PRO A 206 -21.43 8.29 16.63
C PRO A 206 -21.66 6.90 16.04
N VAL A 207 -22.57 6.78 15.07
CA VAL A 207 -22.90 5.52 14.41
C VAL A 207 -21.72 5.03 13.56
N LEU A 208 -21.10 5.91 12.77
CA LEU A 208 -19.92 5.55 11.97
C LEU A 208 -18.74 5.11 12.83
N LEU A 209 -18.49 5.79 13.95
CA LEU A 209 -17.45 5.40 14.91
C LEU A 209 -17.75 4.01 15.51
N ALA A 210 -18.99 3.78 15.95
CA ALA A 210 -19.39 2.49 16.49
C ALA A 210 -19.29 1.35 15.46
N GLN A 211 -19.70 1.60 14.22
CA GLN A 211 -19.59 0.58 13.15
C GLN A 211 -18.15 0.33 12.72
N SER A 212 -17.27 1.34 12.74
CA SER A 212 -15.84 1.15 12.51
C SER A 212 -15.23 0.20 13.54
N ASP A 213 -15.57 0.38 14.83
CA ASP A 213 -15.14 -0.51 15.90
C ASP A 213 -15.71 -1.92 15.76
N GLY A 214 -16.99 -2.01 15.38
CA GLY A 214 -17.67 -3.28 15.12
C GLY A 214 -17.05 -4.09 13.98
N ILE A 215 -16.64 -3.43 12.89
CA ILE A 215 -15.92 -4.05 11.77
C ILE A 215 -14.61 -4.65 12.27
N CYS A 216 -13.80 -3.91 13.05
CA CYS A 216 -12.58 -4.46 13.63
C CYS A 216 -12.87 -5.69 14.50
N LYS A 217 -13.91 -5.62 15.34
CA LYS A 217 -14.28 -6.75 16.21
C LYS A 217 -14.67 -7.99 15.41
N GLU A 218 -15.42 -7.84 14.34
CA GLU A 218 -15.85 -8.92 13.46
C GLU A 218 -14.69 -9.57 12.71
N VAL A 219 -13.81 -8.75 12.13
CA VAL A 219 -12.75 -9.26 11.25
C VAL A 219 -11.57 -9.81 12.05
N ILE A 220 -11.09 -9.10 13.07
CA ILE A 220 -9.86 -9.45 13.79
C ILE A 220 -10.08 -9.78 15.27
N GLY A 221 -11.32 -9.80 15.75
CA GLY A 221 -11.66 -10.17 17.14
C GLY A 221 -11.36 -9.07 18.17
N GLU A 222 -10.88 -7.91 17.73
CA GLU A 222 -10.40 -6.82 18.57
C GLU A 222 -11.07 -5.49 18.23
N HIS A 223 -11.27 -4.65 19.25
CA HIS A 223 -11.87 -3.32 19.10
C HIS A 223 -10.80 -2.28 18.77
N PHE A 224 -11.06 -1.44 17.78
CA PHE A 224 -10.19 -0.35 17.35
C PHE A 224 -9.94 0.66 18.47
N PHE A 225 -10.97 1.00 19.24
CA PHE A 225 -10.86 2.01 20.30
C PHE A 225 -10.46 1.45 21.67
N MET A 226 -10.22 0.15 21.80
CA MET A 226 -9.78 -0.45 23.06
C MET A 226 -8.26 -0.51 23.14
N LYS A 227 -7.74 -0.26 24.35
CA LYS A 227 -6.32 -0.36 24.66
C LYS A 227 -6.07 -1.38 25.77
N LYS A 228 -4.89 -2.00 25.74
CA LYS A 228 -4.32 -2.79 26.82
C LYS A 228 -2.89 -2.31 27.05
N ASP A 229 -2.53 -1.99 28.29
CA ASP A 229 -1.20 -1.49 28.66
C ASP A 229 -0.74 -0.29 27.81
N LYS A 230 -1.65 0.68 27.58
CA LYS A 230 -1.49 1.87 26.73
C LYS A 230 -1.27 1.61 25.24
N LYS A 231 -1.36 0.36 24.79
CA LYS A 231 -1.29 -0.01 23.36
C LYS A 231 -2.68 -0.34 22.80
N PRO A 232 -3.01 0.03 21.55
CA PRO A 232 -4.22 -0.45 20.89
C PRO A 232 -4.28 -1.97 20.89
N ARG A 233 -5.45 -2.55 21.18
CA ARG A 233 -5.60 -4.02 21.15
C ARG A 233 -5.42 -4.60 19.75
N THR A 234 -5.80 -3.83 18.74
CA THR A 234 -5.55 -4.10 17.33
C THR A 234 -4.06 -4.19 16.97
N ALA A 235 -3.16 -3.64 17.80
CA ALA A 235 -1.71 -3.78 17.60
C ALA A 235 -1.26 -5.25 17.65
N LEU A 236 -1.89 -6.10 18.46
CA LEU A 236 -1.57 -7.53 18.53
C LEU A 236 -1.75 -8.23 17.18
N TYR A 237 -2.80 -7.84 16.44
CA TYR A 237 -3.03 -8.35 15.09
C TYR A 237 -1.97 -7.83 14.10
N VAL A 238 -1.59 -6.55 14.21
CA VAL A 238 -0.55 -5.98 13.34
C VAL A 238 0.83 -6.58 13.63
N GLU A 239 1.15 -6.88 14.90
CA GLU A 239 2.40 -7.52 15.33
C GLU A 239 2.56 -8.96 14.80
N GLN A 240 1.45 -9.64 14.46
CA GLN A 240 1.49 -10.95 13.79
C GLN A 240 1.94 -10.85 12.33
N ILE A 241 1.94 -9.65 11.76
CA ILE A 241 2.34 -9.39 10.38
C ILE A 241 3.76 -8.86 10.39
N ALA A 242 4.64 -9.43 9.56
CA ALA A 242 6.03 -9.00 9.48
C ALA A 242 6.14 -7.49 9.23
N SER A 243 6.79 -6.77 10.14
CA SER A 243 6.81 -5.30 10.22
C SER A 243 7.41 -4.60 9.00
N GLU A 244 8.24 -5.31 8.24
CA GLU A 244 8.87 -4.81 7.00
C GLU A 244 7.99 -5.00 5.75
N THR A 245 6.79 -5.54 5.91
CA THR A 245 5.87 -5.73 4.79
C THR A 245 5.09 -4.46 4.51
N TYR A 246 4.75 -4.26 3.23
CA TYR A 246 3.85 -3.19 2.83
C TYR A 246 2.47 -3.30 3.53
N ARG A 247 2.01 -4.52 3.81
CA ARG A 247 0.79 -4.78 4.58
C ARG A 247 0.88 -4.24 6.02
N ALA A 248 2.01 -4.45 6.71
CA ALA A 248 2.21 -3.88 8.04
C ALA A 248 2.21 -2.34 8.02
N ALA A 249 2.75 -1.73 6.96
CA ALA A 249 2.67 -0.28 6.76
C ALA A 249 1.23 0.20 6.59
N LEU A 250 0.43 -0.46 5.74
CA LEU A 250 -0.99 -0.13 5.54
C LEU A 250 -1.80 -0.26 6.83
N LEU A 251 -1.49 -1.23 7.69
CA LEU A 251 -2.19 -1.47 8.95
C LEU A 251 -1.67 -0.60 10.11
N SER A 252 -0.62 0.19 9.90
CA SER A 252 0.02 0.95 10.98
C SER A 252 -0.93 1.90 11.76
N PRO A 253 -1.97 2.53 11.16
CA PRO A 253 -2.99 3.26 11.92
C PRO A 253 -3.74 2.43 12.96
N LEU A 254 -3.85 1.10 12.77
CA LEU A 254 -4.47 0.19 13.75
C LEU A 254 -3.53 -0.16 14.90
N ALA A 255 -2.23 0.04 14.77
CA ALA A 255 -1.25 -0.32 15.80
C ALA A 255 -0.85 0.85 16.70
N GLN A 256 -1.30 2.07 16.37
CA GLN A 256 -0.87 3.30 17.04
C GLN A 256 -2.04 4.00 17.73
N SER A 257 -1.72 4.72 18.81
CA SER A 257 -2.69 5.56 19.49
C SER A 257 -2.84 6.88 18.74
N LEU A 258 -3.87 6.97 17.88
CA LEU A 258 -4.20 8.19 17.14
C LEU A 258 -5.14 9.10 17.93
N PRO A 259 -5.21 10.42 17.62
CA PRO A 259 -6.05 11.37 18.36
C PRO A 259 -7.52 10.98 18.48
N ILE A 260 -8.09 10.34 17.45
CA ILE A 260 -9.48 9.85 17.48
C ILE A 260 -9.76 8.81 18.59
N SER A 261 -8.70 8.14 19.04
CA SER A 261 -8.71 7.06 20.05
C SER A 261 -8.05 7.48 21.37
N ALA A 262 -7.63 8.74 21.49
CA ALA A 262 -6.98 9.24 22.69
C ALA A 262 -7.97 9.24 23.87
N SER A 263 -7.52 8.70 25.01
CA SER A 263 -8.24 8.79 26.28
C SER A 263 -8.18 10.21 26.84
N GLU A 264 -9.01 10.48 27.86
CA GLU A 264 -8.97 11.74 28.63
C GLU A 264 -7.55 12.10 29.09
N LYS A 265 -6.76 11.12 29.58
CA LYS A 265 -5.39 11.34 30.07
C LYS A 265 -4.35 11.57 28.97
N GLU A 266 -4.65 11.17 27.74
CA GLU A 266 -3.73 11.32 26.59
C GLU A 266 -4.02 12.58 25.79
N ARG A 267 -5.24 13.11 25.88
CA ARG A 267 -5.59 14.39 25.26
C ARG A 267 -4.98 15.55 26.04
N ARG A 268 -4.55 16.56 25.29
CA ARG A 268 -4.22 17.87 25.86
C ARG A 268 -5.52 18.62 26.17
N ALA A 269 -5.45 19.57 27.11
CA ALA A 269 -6.62 20.35 27.53
C ALA A 269 -7.24 21.17 26.39
N ASP A 270 -6.44 21.55 25.40
CA ASP A 270 -6.78 22.33 24.21
C ASP A 270 -7.04 21.47 22.97
N PHE A 271 -7.25 20.16 23.13
CA PHE A 271 -7.47 19.26 22.01
C PHE A 271 -8.68 19.70 21.17
N SER A 272 -8.43 19.95 19.89
CA SER A 272 -9.45 20.17 18.86
C SER A 272 -9.41 19.05 17.84
N GLY A 273 -10.60 18.59 17.41
CA GLY A 273 -10.75 17.52 16.43
C GLY A 273 -11.70 16.41 16.88
N LEU A 274 -11.88 15.43 16.00
CA LEU A 274 -12.77 14.30 16.25
C LEU A 274 -12.12 13.32 17.24
N ASN A 275 -12.77 13.06 18.37
CA ASN A 275 -12.37 12.05 19.33
C ASN A 275 -13.57 11.21 19.78
N ARG A 276 -13.44 9.88 19.72
CA ARG A 276 -14.53 8.96 20.04
C ARG A 276 -14.97 9.06 21.49
N HIS A 277 -14.03 9.28 22.42
CA HIS A 277 -14.34 9.38 23.84
C HIS A 277 -15.19 10.63 24.11
N THR A 278 -14.78 11.81 23.62
CA THR A 278 -15.52 13.06 23.83
C THR A 278 -16.91 13.02 23.22
N VAL A 279 -17.04 12.46 22.02
CA VAL A 279 -18.32 12.31 21.30
C VAL A 279 -19.27 11.40 22.09
N LEU A 280 -18.81 10.21 22.50
CA LEU A 280 -19.69 9.22 23.10
C LEU A 280 -19.98 9.44 24.59
N HIS A 281 -19.15 10.23 25.28
CA HIS A 281 -19.42 10.67 26.65
C HIS A 281 -20.11 12.05 26.72
N GLY A 282 -20.34 12.70 25.57
CA GLY A 282 -21.02 14.00 25.51
C GLY A 282 -20.19 15.17 26.04
N GLU A 283 -18.86 15.03 26.10
CA GLU A 283 -17.96 16.12 26.49
C GLU A 283 -17.84 17.18 25.39
N SER A 284 -17.82 16.75 24.12
CA SER A 284 -17.92 17.66 22.99
C SER A 284 -19.38 17.80 22.60
N VAL A 285 -19.84 19.04 22.47
CA VAL A 285 -21.22 19.40 22.12
C VAL A 285 -21.32 20.01 20.72
N ASP A 286 -20.18 20.19 20.05
CA ASP A 286 -19.99 20.88 18.79
C ASP A 286 -19.30 20.00 17.73
N TYR A 287 -19.19 18.68 17.98
CA TYR A 287 -18.55 17.74 17.05
C TYR A 287 -19.30 17.57 15.74
N GLY A 288 -20.57 17.96 15.68
CA GLY A 288 -21.50 17.80 14.55
C GLY A 288 -21.17 18.67 13.33
N THR A 289 -20.00 18.47 12.74
CA THR A 289 -19.58 19.19 11.52
C THR A 289 -19.45 18.25 10.33
N LYS A 290 -19.49 18.84 9.12
CA LYS A 290 -19.31 18.09 7.88
C LYS A 290 -17.94 17.40 7.85
N GLU A 291 -16.89 18.13 8.22
CA GLU A 291 -15.50 17.67 8.26
C GLU A 291 -15.35 16.49 9.21
N ASN A 292 -15.90 16.58 10.43
CA ASN A 292 -15.85 15.46 11.37
C ASN A 292 -16.65 14.24 10.88
N SER A 293 -17.79 14.46 10.21
CA SER A 293 -18.51 13.34 9.60
C SER A 293 -17.72 12.70 8.46
N LEU A 294 -17.02 13.48 7.63
CA LEU A 294 -16.15 12.96 6.56
C LEU A 294 -14.93 12.23 7.12
N ARG A 295 -14.33 12.69 8.23
CA ARG A 295 -13.30 11.96 8.97
C ARG A 295 -13.80 10.61 9.45
N ALA A 296 -15.01 10.55 10.03
CA ALA A 296 -15.63 9.28 10.44
C ALA A 296 -15.93 8.36 9.24
N ILE A 297 -16.34 8.91 8.10
CA ILE A 297 -16.52 8.17 6.84
C ILE A 297 -15.17 7.63 6.34
N SER A 298 -14.10 8.42 6.41
CA SER A 298 -12.76 7.97 6.02
C SER A 298 -12.30 6.78 6.86
N LEU A 299 -12.56 6.81 8.18
CA LEU A 299 -12.23 5.70 9.07
C LEU A 299 -12.99 4.42 8.72
N ILE A 300 -14.32 4.49 8.56
CA ILE A 300 -15.12 3.29 8.25
C ILE A 300 -14.69 2.70 6.90
N ASN A 301 -14.43 3.55 5.90
CA ASN A 301 -13.91 3.14 4.60
C ASN A 301 -12.58 2.41 4.74
N TYR A 302 -11.65 2.99 5.50
CA TYR A 302 -10.32 2.44 5.72
C TYR A 302 -10.37 1.07 6.42
N VAL A 303 -11.09 0.95 7.55
CA VAL A 303 -11.16 -0.33 8.27
C VAL A 303 -11.87 -1.40 7.44
N ALA A 304 -12.87 -1.02 6.64
CA ALA A 304 -13.56 -1.93 5.74
C ALA A 304 -12.65 -2.49 4.64
N HIS A 305 -11.74 -1.68 4.09
CA HIS A 305 -10.83 -2.10 3.02
C HIS A 305 -9.57 -2.79 3.54
N VAL A 306 -8.90 -2.23 4.53
CA VAL A 306 -7.59 -2.74 4.98
C VAL A 306 -7.70 -4.12 5.64
N LEU A 307 -8.87 -4.43 6.23
CA LEU A 307 -9.15 -5.70 6.90
C LEU A 307 -9.80 -6.75 5.98
N ASP A 308 -10.25 -6.38 4.78
CA ASP A 308 -10.97 -7.27 3.86
C ASP A 308 -10.22 -8.58 3.55
N PHE A 309 -8.89 -8.52 3.46
CA PHE A 309 -8.02 -9.67 3.20
C PHE A 309 -8.16 -10.84 4.18
N GLU A 310 -8.58 -10.60 5.42
CA GLU A 310 -8.78 -11.68 6.39
C GLU A 310 -10.20 -12.28 6.30
N ARG A 311 -11.18 -11.51 5.80
CA ARG A 311 -12.53 -12.01 5.59
C ARG A 311 -12.53 -13.11 4.53
N ASP A 312 -11.81 -12.90 3.43
CA ASP A 312 -11.72 -13.91 2.35
C ASP A 312 -11.03 -15.20 2.80
N LYS A 313 -10.12 -15.14 3.80
CA LYS A 313 -9.57 -16.35 4.42
C LYS A 313 -10.57 -17.07 5.32
N LYS A 314 -11.35 -16.32 6.11
CA LYS A 314 -12.38 -16.90 7.01
C LYS A 314 -13.56 -17.50 6.25
N LEU A 315 -13.89 -16.98 5.08
CA LEU A 315 -14.94 -17.51 4.19
C LEU A 315 -14.47 -18.71 3.35
N ALA A 316 -13.16 -18.97 3.27
CA ALA A 316 -12.56 -20.07 2.53
C ALA A 316 -12.28 -21.32 3.40
N ILE A 317 -12.71 -21.32 4.66
CA ILE A 317 -12.65 -22.43 5.62
C ILE A 317 -14.09 -22.85 5.93
#